data_AF-A0A7S3N910-F1
#
_entry.id   AF-A0A7S3N910-F1
#
_cell.length_a   1.000
_cell.length_b   1.000
_cell.length_c   1.000
_cell.angle_alpha   90.00
_cell.angle_beta   90.00
_cell.angle_gamma   90.00
#
_symmetry.space_group_name_H-M   'P 1'
#
loop_
_entity.id
_entity.type
_entity.pdbx_description
1 polymer ?
#
loop_
_entity_poly.entity_id
_entity_poly.type
_entity_poly.pdbx_seq_one_letter_code
_entity_poly.pdbx_strand_id
1 'polypeptide(L)'
;PDVPTFTPINTIIKIGLLFLIGFLPFYRVDYDTLQFPLLTDNYARDVKRYEGNNLHSALKLKFVKVFNMFAKFIFFHLKQRRIYVFMYSLNTKKDIDAAMDKGVDGVMTDSPEMLVGYVAKKQ
;
A
#
# COMPACT_ATOMS: atom_id res chain seq x y z
N PRO A 1 23.08 10.26 9.90
CA PRO A 1 22.24 9.48 8.97
C PRO A 1 20.77 9.86 9.15
N ASP A 2 20.15 10.46 8.14
CA ASP A 2 18.74 10.83 8.19
C ASP A 2 17.87 9.58 8.03
N VAL A 3 16.96 9.37 8.99
CA VAL A 3 16.03 8.24 8.98
C VAL A 3 14.92 8.52 7.97
N PRO A 4 14.57 7.58 7.06
CA PRO A 4 13.49 7.78 6.11
C PRO A 4 12.17 8.14 6.79
N THR A 5 11.46 9.11 6.24
CA THR A 5 10.18 9.58 6.76
C THR A 5 9.01 8.75 6.21
N PHE A 6 8.04 8.46 7.07
CA PHE A 6 6.86 7.67 6.75
C PHE A 6 5.65 8.57 6.48
N THR A 7 4.94 8.31 5.39
CA THR A 7 3.72 9.05 5.05
C THR A 7 2.62 8.75 6.08
N PRO A 8 2.08 9.75 6.81
CA PRO A 8 0.99 9.55 7.75
C PRO A 8 -0.33 9.31 7.02
N ILE A 9 -1.28 8.68 7.72
CA ILE A 9 -2.55 8.22 7.11
C ILE A 9 -3.39 9.36 6.51
N ASN A 10 -3.38 10.55 7.13
CA ASN A 10 -4.05 11.74 6.62
C ASN A 10 -3.49 12.17 5.25
N THR A 11 -2.17 12.09 5.07
CA THR A 11 -1.51 12.38 3.79
C THR A 11 -1.82 11.30 2.75
N ILE A 12 -1.91 10.03 3.13
CA ILE A 12 -2.32 8.95 2.21
C ILE A 12 -3.74 9.18 1.70
N ILE A 13 -4.68 9.53 2.59
CA ILE A 13 -6.06 9.88 2.20
C ILE A 13 -6.06 11.07 1.24
N LYS A 14 -5.28 12.11 1.57
CA LYS A 14 -5.15 13.31 0.73
C LYS A 14 -4.56 13.00 -0.65
N ILE A 15 -3.54 12.15 -0.74
CA ILE A 15 -2.96 11.66 -2.00
C ILE A 15 -4.04 10.96 -2.83
N GLY A 16 -4.83 10.07 -2.22
CA GLY A 16 -5.93 9.39 -2.90
C GLY A 16 -6.98 10.34 -3.45
N LEU A 17 -7.40 11.33 -2.65
CA LEU A 17 -8.38 12.35 -3.09
C LEU A 17 -7.83 13.23 -4.22
N LEU A 18 -6.59 13.72 -4.08
CA LEU A 18 -5.92 14.54 -5.08
C LEU A 18 -5.70 13.78 -6.38
N PHE A 19 -5.46 12.47 -6.31
CA PHE A 19 -5.38 11.62 -7.50
C PHE A 19 -6.72 11.57 -8.23
N LEU A 20 -7.82 11.34 -7.51
CA LEU A 20 -9.17 11.23 -8.11
C LEU A 20 -9.62 12.52 -8.80
N ILE A 21 -9.24 13.68 -8.29
CA ILE A 21 -9.57 14.98 -8.90
C ILE A 21 -8.49 15.49 -9.88
N GLY A 22 -7.41 14.72 -10.11
CA GLY A 22 -6.33 15.08 -11.03
C GLY A 22 -5.33 16.14 -10.54
N PHE A 23 -5.39 16.54 -9.27
CA PHE A 23 -4.50 17.55 -8.68
C PHE A 23 -3.22 16.99 -8.05
N LEU A 24 -3.08 15.67 -7.96
CA LEU A 24 -1.87 15.05 -7.38
C LEU A 24 -0.55 15.55 -8.01
N PRO A 25 -0.44 15.84 -9.32
CA PRO A 25 0.76 16.45 -9.92
C PRO A 25 1.24 17.75 -9.26
N PHE A 26 0.32 18.58 -8.76
CA PHE A 26 0.61 19.90 -8.22
C PHE A 26 0.83 19.89 -6.70
N TYR A 27 0.59 18.76 -6.04
CA TYR A 27 0.76 18.62 -4.61
C TYR A 27 2.15 18.12 -4.24
N ARG A 28 2.83 18.84 -3.34
CA ARG A 28 4.12 18.42 -2.80
C ARG A 28 3.91 17.38 -1.70
N VAL A 29 4.55 16.22 -1.85
CA VAL A 29 4.54 15.14 -0.85
C VAL A 29 5.93 15.11 -0.23
N ASP A 30 6.03 15.59 1.01
CA ASP A 30 7.29 15.75 1.74
C ASP A 30 7.60 14.53 2.61
N TYR A 31 7.53 13.34 2.02
CA TYR A 31 7.79 12.07 2.70
C TYR A 31 8.57 11.13 1.79
N ASP A 32 9.48 10.34 2.36
CA ASP A 32 10.36 9.46 1.58
C ASP A 32 9.67 8.14 1.22
N THR A 33 8.71 7.70 2.03
CA THR A 33 8.07 6.39 1.88
C THR A 33 6.57 6.44 2.07
N LEU A 34 5.84 5.65 1.28
CA LEU A 34 4.41 5.39 1.45
C LEU A 34 4.20 3.91 1.74
N GLN A 35 3.51 3.62 2.85
CA GLN A 35 3.12 2.27 3.22
C GLN A 35 1.60 2.11 3.09
N PHE A 36 1.14 1.04 2.45
CA PHE A 36 -0.29 0.79 2.28
C PHE A 36 -0.66 -0.70 2.32
N PRO A 37 -1.81 -1.11 2.87
CA PRO A 37 -2.19 -2.52 2.87
C PRO A 37 -2.65 -2.96 1.47
N LEU A 38 -2.22 -4.15 1.05
CA LEU A 38 -2.91 -4.86 -0.04
C LEU A 38 -4.25 -5.36 0.51
N LEU A 39 -5.33 -5.16 -0.25
CA LEU A 39 -6.62 -5.74 0.13
C LEU A 39 -6.61 -7.26 -0.13
N THR A 40 -6.22 -8.02 0.90
CA THR A 40 -6.31 -9.48 0.92
C THR A 40 -7.51 -9.94 1.74
N ASP A 41 -7.94 -11.20 1.55
CA ASP A 41 -8.99 -11.79 2.39
C ASP A 41 -8.56 -11.89 3.86
N ASN A 42 -7.25 -12.02 4.12
CA ASN A 42 -6.68 -12.00 5.46
C ASN A 42 -6.85 -10.60 6.08
N TYR A 43 -6.40 -9.56 5.37
CA TYR A 43 -6.54 -8.17 5.83
C TYR A 43 -8.00 -7.80 6.10
N ALA A 44 -8.92 -8.18 5.20
CA ALA A 44 -10.34 -7.90 5.38
C ALA A 44 -10.95 -8.61 6.61
N ARG A 45 -10.51 -9.85 6.88
CA ARG A 45 -10.92 -10.59 8.08
C ARG A 45 -10.33 -9.97 9.34
N ASP A 46 -9.06 -9.58 9.32
CA ASP A 46 -8.39 -8.98 10.47
C ASP A 46 -9.03 -7.65 10.87
N VAL A 47 -9.33 -6.79 9.90
CA VAL A 47 -10.06 -5.53 10.18
C VAL A 47 -11.40 -5.80 10.85
N LYS A 48 -12.18 -6.78 10.36
CA LYS A 48 -13.47 -7.13 10.99
C LYS A 48 -13.31 -7.76 12.37
N ARG A 49 -12.23 -8.53 12.58
CA ARG A 49 -11.95 -9.21 13.85
C ARG A 49 -11.51 -8.25 14.95
N TYR A 50 -10.61 -7.32 14.62
CA TYR A 50 -10.01 -6.41 15.60
C TYR A 50 -10.82 -5.12 15.78
N GLU A 51 -11.45 -4.60 14.73
CA GLU A 51 -12.23 -3.35 14.79
C GLU A 51 -13.75 -3.58 14.89
N GLY A 52 -14.18 -4.84 14.80
CA GLY A 52 -15.59 -5.21 14.79
C GLY A 52 -16.30 -4.93 13.45
N ASN A 53 -17.59 -5.23 13.40
CA ASN A 53 -18.44 -5.04 12.22
C ASN A 53 -19.22 -3.72 12.28
N ASN A 54 -18.50 -2.61 12.37
CA ASN A 54 -19.07 -1.27 12.53
C ASN A 54 -18.97 -0.48 11.21
N LEU A 55 -19.68 0.66 11.13
CA LEU A 55 -19.62 1.54 9.95
C LEU A 55 -18.18 1.99 9.64
N HIS A 56 -17.37 2.24 10.67
CA HIS A 56 -15.98 2.65 10.53
C HIS A 56 -15.13 1.59 9.80
N SER A 57 -15.22 0.32 10.20
CA SER A 57 -14.45 -0.76 9.56
C SER A 57 -14.93 -1.03 8.13
N ALA A 58 -16.24 -0.91 7.88
CA ALA A 58 -16.79 -0.98 6.52
C ALA A 58 -16.27 0.16 5.62
N LEU A 59 -16.22 1.40 6.12
CA LEU A 59 -15.66 2.54 5.40
C LEU A 59 -14.16 2.38 5.16
N LYS A 60 -13.40 1.90 6.15
CA LYS A 60 -11.97 1.61 6.02
C LYS A 60 -11.72 0.58 4.92
N LEU A 61 -12.45 -0.54 4.92
CA LEU A 61 -12.33 -1.56 3.87
C LEU A 61 -12.70 -1.03 2.49
N LYS A 62 -13.75 -0.20 2.40
CA LYS A 62 -14.15 0.44 1.14
C LYS A 62 -13.07 1.40 0.63
N PHE A 63 -12.48 2.21 1.52
CA PHE A 63 -11.38 3.10 1.17
C PHE A 63 -10.15 2.30 0.67
N VAL A 64 -9.73 1.28 1.42
CA VAL A 64 -8.61 0.41 1.04
C VAL A 64 -8.88 -0.26 -0.30
N LYS A 65 -10.12 -0.72 -0.56
CA LYS A 65 -10.51 -1.30 -1.85
C LYS A 65 -10.37 -0.31 -3.01
N VAL A 66 -10.91 0.89 -2.86
CA VAL A 66 -10.85 1.93 -3.89
C VAL A 66 -9.40 2.35 -4.13
N PHE A 67 -8.62 2.58 -3.08
CA PHE A 67 -7.21 2.93 -3.22
C PHE A 67 -6.43 1.81 -3.91
N ASN A 68 -6.66 0.53 -3.56
CA ASN A 68 -6.03 -0.62 -4.20
C ASN A 68 -6.33 -0.73 -5.70
N MET A 69 -7.51 -0.30 -6.15
CA MET A 69 -7.89 -0.26 -7.56
C MET A 69 -7.03 0.72 -8.36
N PHE A 70 -6.76 1.89 -7.79
CA PHE A 70 -5.96 2.95 -8.43
C PHE A 70 -4.48 2.90 -8.08
N ALA A 71 -4.08 2.01 -7.17
CA ALA A 71 -2.75 1.94 -6.57
C ALA A 71 -1.62 2.00 -7.61
N LYS A 72 -1.73 1.24 -8.71
CA LYS A 72 -0.70 1.23 -9.77
C LYS A 72 -0.42 2.62 -10.34
N PHE A 73 -1.46 3.41 -10.60
CA PHE A 73 -1.32 4.78 -11.14
C PHE A 73 -0.86 5.76 -10.08
N ILE A 74 -1.39 5.66 -8.86
CA ILE A 74 -0.95 6.47 -7.72
C ILE A 74 0.56 6.26 -7.49
N PHE A 75 1.00 5.01 -7.43
CA PHE A 75 2.39 4.65 -7.18
C PHE A 75 3.31 5.09 -8.32
N PHE A 76 2.86 5.02 -9.56
CA PHE A 76 3.60 5.58 -10.69
C PHE A 76 3.91 7.07 -10.47
N HIS A 77 2.92 7.88 -10.06
CA HIS A 77 3.15 9.29 -9.75
C HIS A 77 4.09 9.52 -8.55
N LEU A 78 4.00 8.68 -7.51
CA LEU A 78 4.85 8.80 -6.33
C LEU A 78 6.30 8.42 -6.63
N LYS A 79 6.51 7.36 -7.42
CA LYS A 79 7.86 6.91 -7.80
C LYS A 79 8.59 7.91 -8.70
N GLN A 80 7.88 8.61 -9.59
CA GLN A 80 8.46 9.73 -10.35
C GLN A 80 9.01 10.85 -9.45
N ARG A 81 8.54 10.92 -8.20
CA ARG A 81 8.98 11.88 -7.18
C ARG A 81 9.97 11.28 -6.18
N ARG A 82 10.49 10.07 -6.46
CA ARG A 82 11.42 9.31 -5.61
C ARG A 82 10.84 8.93 -4.24
N ILE A 83 9.53 8.75 -4.17
CA ILE A 83 8.86 8.24 -2.97
C ILE A 83 8.77 6.72 -3.11
N TYR A 84 9.39 5.99 -2.18
CA TYR A 84 9.37 4.53 -2.17
C TYR A 84 8.01 4.01 -1.68
N VAL A 85 7.46 3.03 -2.37
CA VAL A 85 6.17 2.44 -2.04
C VAL A 85 6.35 1.03 -1.50
N PHE A 86 5.82 0.78 -0.31
CA PHE A 86 5.77 -0.53 0.31
C PHE A 86 4.33 -0.97 0.52
N MET A 87 4.02 -2.22 0.20
CA MET A 87 2.77 -2.83 0.65
C MET A 87 3.01 -3.81 1.80
N TYR A 88 2.03 -3.93 2.68
CA TYR A 88 2.08 -4.85 3.82
C TYR A 88 0.88 -5.81 3.84
N SER A 89 0.96 -6.81 4.73
CA SER A 89 -0.03 -7.89 4.92
C SER A 89 -0.03 -8.94 3.79
N LEU A 90 1.14 -9.24 3.24
CA LEU A 90 1.32 -10.11 2.07
C LEU A 90 1.83 -11.50 2.50
N ASN A 91 0.93 -12.41 2.82
CA ASN A 91 1.30 -13.69 3.45
C ASN A 91 1.23 -14.89 2.49
N THR A 92 0.92 -14.66 1.21
CA THR A 92 0.95 -15.69 0.17
C THR A 92 1.77 -15.23 -1.04
N LYS A 93 2.26 -16.18 -1.83
CA LYS A 93 2.94 -15.88 -3.10
C LYS A 93 2.06 -15.03 -4.03
N LYS A 94 0.76 -15.36 -4.10
CA LYS A 94 -0.22 -14.62 -4.91
C LYS A 94 -0.34 -13.15 -4.48
N ASP A 95 -0.29 -12.89 -3.17
CA ASP A 95 -0.34 -11.53 -2.64
C ASP A 95 0.92 -10.75 -3.04
N ILE A 96 2.10 -11.38 -2.92
CA ILE A 96 3.37 -10.77 -3.37
C ILE A 96 3.33 -10.46 -4.87
N ASP A 97 2.93 -11.43 -5.70
CA ASP A 97 2.80 -11.22 -7.15
C ASP A 97 1.86 -10.03 -7.44
N ALA A 98 0.70 -9.98 -6.80
CA ALA A 98 -0.26 -8.88 -6.96
C ALA A 98 0.28 -7.51 -6.52
N ALA A 99 1.12 -7.46 -5.49
CA ALA A 99 1.77 -6.22 -5.07
C ALA A 99 2.86 -5.79 -6.04
N MET A 100 3.70 -6.72 -6.51
CA MET A 100 4.73 -6.45 -7.50
C MET A 100 4.13 -5.94 -8.82
N ASP A 101 2.99 -6.49 -9.25
CA ASP A 101 2.25 -6.04 -10.45
C ASP A 101 1.74 -4.59 -10.35
N LYS A 102 1.54 -4.10 -9.12
CA LYS A 102 1.18 -2.70 -8.83
C LYS A 102 2.39 -1.77 -8.83
N GLY A 103 3.61 -2.30 -8.94
CA GLY A 103 4.85 -1.53 -9.09
C GLY A 103 5.46 -1.04 -7.78
N VAL A 104 5.21 -1.74 -6.66
CA VAL A 104 5.85 -1.44 -5.37
C VAL A 104 7.37 -1.59 -5.41
N ASP A 105 8.06 -0.90 -4.53
CA ASP A 105 9.51 -1.03 -4.31
C ASP A 105 9.82 -2.12 -3.29
N GLY A 106 8.86 -2.48 -2.44
CA GLY A 106 9.00 -3.60 -1.52
C GLY A 106 7.68 -4.11 -0.95
N VAL A 107 7.79 -5.24 -0.26
CA VAL A 107 6.68 -5.97 0.36
C VAL A 107 7.03 -6.29 1.81
N MET A 108 6.04 -6.22 2.70
CA MET A 108 6.15 -6.61 4.11
C MET A 108 5.24 -7.81 4.37
N THR A 109 5.83 -8.86 4.93
CA THR A 109 5.20 -10.16 5.17
C THR A 109 5.56 -10.68 6.56
N ASP A 110 4.67 -11.46 7.15
CA ASP A 110 4.95 -12.21 8.39
C ASP A 110 5.69 -13.53 8.10
N SER A 111 5.89 -13.89 6.81
CA SER A 111 6.59 -15.09 6.36
C SER A 111 7.87 -14.75 5.59
N PRO A 112 8.98 -14.39 6.28
CA PRO A 112 10.22 -13.98 5.62
C PRO A 112 10.82 -15.11 4.78
N GLU A 113 10.74 -16.36 5.21
CA GLU A 113 11.22 -17.53 4.45
C GLU A 113 10.56 -17.64 3.07
N MET A 114 9.25 -17.38 3.01
CA MET A 114 8.49 -17.40 1.75
C MET A 114 8.93 -16.28 0.82
N LEU A 115 9.17 -15.07 1.35
CA LEU A 115 9.68 -13.95 0.57
C LEU A 115 11.11 -14.19 0.05
N VAL A 116 12.00 -14.74 0.88
CA VAL A 116 13.36 -15.12 0.44
C VAL A 116 13.28 -16.15 -0.68
N GLY A 117 12.46 -17.18 -0.53
CA GLY A 117 12.24 -18.19 -1.57
C GLY A 117 11.61 -17.63 -2.85
N TYR A 118 10.78 -16.59 -2.74
CA TYR A 118 10.21 -15.87 -3.88
C TYR A 118 11.28 -15.09 -4.65
N VAL A 119 12.11 -14.31 -3.94
CA VAL A 119 13.17 -13.49 -4.54
C VAL A 119 14.23 -14.37 -5.19
N ALA A 120 14.66 -15.45 -4.53
CA ALA A 120 15.68 -16.36 -5.05
C ALA A 120 15.25 -17.08 -6.35
N LYS A 121 13.95 -17.30 -6.56
CA LYS A 121 13.41 -17.93 -7.79
C LYS A 121 13.22 -16.97 -8.96
N LYS A 122 13.26 -15.66 -8.71
CA LYS A 122 12.98 -14.61 -9.69
C LYS A 122 14.27 -13.95 -10.23
N GLN A 123 15.40 -14.22 -9.59
CA GLN A 123 16.75 -13.93 -10.08
C GLN A 123 17.20 -15.05 -11.03
#